data_AF-B7BAJ0-F1
#
_entry.id   AF-B7BAJ0-F1
#
_cell.length_a   1.000
_cell.length_b   1.000
_cell.length_c   1.000
_cell.angle_alpha   90.00
_cell.angle_beta   90.00
_cell.angle_gamma   90.00
#
_symmetry.space_group_name_H-M   'P 1'
#
loop_
_entity.id
_entity.type
_entity.pdbx_description
1 polymer ?
#
loop_
_entity_poly.entity_id
_entity_poly.type
_entity_poly.pdbx_seq_one_letter_code
_entity_poly.pdbx_strand_id
1 'polypeptide(L)'
;MWEASNHPNRFKLHDISDSHDFVTRVYRTLSAVDTSRLISPTSFWQHMHYGNYDGSLDKEGNPIVPNPVLMEKLMTRGSQDAYTGYGAKWTALRKAPNKWAASCLAANDKAYFNFEHEESAAQPNWTLAEKEPWFKIQSYEWEYEKGSIGRLLDASEWRISQAFQAFAAWESMKKQILIGYDGFSWCSLESGSNMFTYQKPLIDPFGIPKLAYYANQSVFQPIWAGSSNVDVVYGPADHISPVLFNLGQPKTVDLTIELKNDKGKRIDRKIFKNIQVAGGRTVVNLDGFRFKTVPDGYYFLVYTVKEQNPPYRHKE
;
A
#
# COMPACT_ATOMS: atom_id res chain seq x y z
N MET A 1 13.83 -8.54 9.44
CA MET A 1 14.45 -7.24 9.10
C MET A 1 14.62 -6.46 10.38
N TRP A 2 15.66 -5.64 10.47
CA TRP A 2 15.85 -4.65 11.52
C TRP A 2 15.49 -3.28 10.97
N GLU A 3 14.63 -2.56 11.69
CA GLU A 3 14.39 -1.13 11.51
C GLU A 3 14.84 -0.42 12.77
N ALA A 4 15.82 0.48 12.67
CA ALA A 4 16.42 1.08 13.85
C ALA A 4 15.69 2.35 14.36
N SER A 5 15.00 3.09 13.49
CA SER A 5 14.33 4.33 13.86
C SER A 5 13.16 4.66 12.96
N ASN A 6 12.05 5.12 13.54
CA ASN A 6 10.87 5.46 12.77
C ASN A 6 11.00 6.84 12.09
N HIS A 7 10.94 7.91 12.88
CA HIS A 7 10.97 9.32 12.42
C HIS A 7 12.18 10.11 12.97
N PRO A 8 13.43 9.78 12.61
CA PRO A 8 14.58 10.54 13.09
C PRO A 8 14.55 11.95 12.48
N ASN A 9 14.25 12.98 13.28
CA ASN A 9 14.04 14.35 12.80
C ASN A 9 15.25 15.28 12.99
N ARG A 10 16.27 14.83 13.74
CA ARG A 10 17.43 15.64 14.13
C ARG A 10 18.31 16.07 12.96
N PHE A 11 18.36 15.29 11.87
CA PHE A 11 19.26 15.54 10.75
C PHE A 11 19.03 16.88 10.06
N LYS A 12 17.81 17.43 10.11
CA LYS A 12 17.50 18.75 9.50
C LYS A 12 18.26 19.91 10.15
N LEU A 13 18.86 19.70 11.33
CA LEU A 13 19.60 20.70 12.11
C LEU A 13 21.12 20.56 11.99
N HIS A 14 21.60 19.55 11.26
CA HIS A 14 23.02 19.22 11.13
C HIS A 14 23.37 19.00 9.66
N ASP A 15 24.66 18.97 9.35
CA ASP A 15 25.09 18.65 7.99
C ASP A 15 25.01 17.14 7.71
N ILE A 16 25.46 16.74 6.52
CA ILE A 16 25.40 15.37 6.04
C ILE A 16 26.16 14.36 6.92
N SER A 17 27.18 14.78 7.69
CA SER A 17 27.97 13.89 8.53
C SER A 17 27.10 13.15 9.55
N ASP A 18 26.06 13.80 10.08
CA ASP A 18 25.14 13.18 11.03
C ASP A 18 24.32 12.05 10.40
N SER A 19 23.89 12.22 9.13
CA SER A 19 23.24 11.14 8.38
C SER A 19 24.21 10.01 8.07
N HIS A 20 25.47 10.33 7.78
CA HIS A 20 26.51 9.33 7.54
C HIS A 20 26.80 8.51 8.80
N ASP A 21 27.09 9.18 9.91
CA ASP A 21 27.42 8.55 11.19
C ASP A 21 26.28 7.69 11.69
N PHE A 22 25.04 8.17 11.59
CA PHE A 22 23.87 7.39 11.98
C PHE A 22 23.74 6.10 11.15
N VAL A 23 23.75 6.21 9.82
CA VAL A 23 23.61 5.04 8.93
C VAL A 23 24.76 4.06 9.13
N THR A 24 25.99 4.55 9.20
CA THR A 24 27.18 3.72 9.40
C THR A 24 27.15 3.01 10.75
N ARG A 25 26.78 3.72 11.82
CA ARG A 25 26.71 3.13 13.16
C ARG A 25 25.62 2.06 13.25
N VAL A 26 24.41 2.36 12.78
CA VAL A 26 23.31 1.39 12.78
C VAL A 26 23.69 0.14 12.00
N TYR A 27 24.17 0.29 10.76
CA TYR A 27 24.53 -0.86 9.93
C TYR A 27 25.62 -1.69 10.59
N ARG A 28 26.76 -1.09 10.97
CA ARG A 28 27.90 -1.83 11.53
C ARG A 28 27.55 -2.51 12.84
N THR A 29 26.75 -1.88 13.69
CA THR A 29 26.31 -2.49 14.95
C THR A 29 25.42 -3.70 14.70
N LEU A 30 24.42 -3.58 13.83
CA LEU A 30 23.48 -4.66 13.57
C LEU A 30 24.11 -5.79 12.75
N SER A 31 24.88 -5.47 11.71
CA SER A 31 25.53 -6.49 10.87
C SER A 31 26.58 -7.30 11.60
N ALA A 32 27.17 -6.75 12.68
CA ALA A 32 28.12 -7.47 13.53
C ALA A 32 27.46 -8.55 14.40
N VAL A 33 26.15 -8.43 14.69
CA VAL A 33 25.42 -9.34 15.59
C VAL A 33 24.37 -10.18 14.87
N ASP A 34 23.84 -9.72 13.73
CA ASP A 34 22.84 -10.42 12.95
C ASP A 34 23.00 -10.15 11.45
N THR A 35 23.39 -11.19 10.71
CA THR A 35 23.50 -11.18 9.25
C THR A 35 22.37 -11.91 8.55
N SER A 36 21.37 -12.40 9.29
CA SER A 36 20.21 -13.14 8.76
C SER A 36 19.06 -12.26 8.29
N ARG A 37 19.12 -10.95 8.58
CA ARG A 37 18.03 -9.98 8.33
C ARG A 37 18.54 -8.77 7.55
N LEU A 38 17.70 -8.26 6.65
CA LEU A 38 17.88 -6.92 6.07
C LEU A 38 17.87 -5.84 7.15
N ILE A 39 18.56 -4.73 6.91
CA ILE A 39 18.74 -3.60 7.83
C ILE A 39 18.27 -2.32 7.15
N SER A 40 17.26 -1.67 7.72
CA SER A 40 16.90 -0.29 7.41
C SER A 40 17.26 0.61 8.59
N PRO A 41 18.21 1.56 8.43
CA PRO A 41 18.50 2.55 9.46
C PRO A 41 17.28 3.36 9.89
N THR A 42 16.32 3.56 8.99
CA THR A 42 15.07 4.23 9.30
C THR A 42 13.91 3.76 8.42
N SER A 43 12.68 3.90 8.88
CA SER A 43 11.51 3.81 8.00
C SER A 43 11.35 5.05 7.10
N PHE A 44 11.73 6.25 7.59
CA PHE A 44 11.56 7.51 6.85
C PHE A 44 12.87 8.10 6.33
N TRP A 45 13.38 7.50 5.24
CA TRP A 45 14.62 7.91 4.58
C TRP A 45 14.65 9.39 4.16
N GLN A 46 13.48 9.97 3.83
CA GLN A 46 13.35 11.35 3.41
C GLN A 46 13.68 12.38 4.51
N HIS A 47 13.86 11.95 5.77
CA HIS A 47 14.43 12.81 6.81
C HIS A 47 15.95 12.89 6.79
N MET A 48 16.63 11.98 6.09
CA MET A 48 18.08 12.03 5.88
C MET A 48 18.45 12.99 4.74
N HIS A 49 19.75 13.22 4.58
CA HIS A 49 20.26 14.07 3.51
C HIS A 49 20.26 13.41 2.13
N TYR A 50 20.14 12.09 2.02
CA TYR A 50 20.23 11.37 0.74
C TYR A 50 19.02 11.61 -0.16
N GLY A 51 19.25 12.04 -1.40
CA GLY A 51 18.22 12.29 -2.40
C GLY A 51 18.03 11.15 -3.41
N ASN A 52 18.96 10.21 -3.49
CA ASN A 52 18.92 9.11 -4.45
C ASN A 52 19.51 7.80 -3.92
N TYR A 53 19.30 6.73 -4.68
CA TYR A 53 19.57 5.35 -4.32
C TYR A 53 20.99 5.08 -3.76
N ASP A 54 22.01 5.58 -4.46
CA ASP A 54 23.42 5.39 -4.12
C ASP A 54 23.98 6.44 -3.16
N GLY A 55 23.19 7.47 -2.82
CA GLY A 55 23.59 8.57 -1.96
C GLY A 55 24.61 9.52 -2.58
N SER A 56 24.68 9.60 -3.91
CA SER A 56 25.52 10.58 -4.62
C SER A 56 24.89 11.97 -4.73
N LEU A 57 23.59 12.10 -4.46
CA LEU A 57 22.87 13.37 -4.45
C LEU A 57 22.23 13.62 -3.09
N ASP A 58 22.21 14.89 -2.67
CA ASP A 58 21.36 15.32 -1.56
C ASP A 58 19.89 15.47 -2.00
N LYS A 59 19.00 15.77 -1.05
CA LYS A 59 17.55 15.95 -1.30
C LYS A 59 17.23 17.14 -2.23
N GLU A 60 18.12 18.13 -2.33
CA GLU A 60 18.03 19.24 -3.27
C GLU A 60 18.55 18.87 -4.68
N GLY A 61 19.26 17.75 -4.81
CA GLY A 61 19.84 17.27 -6.06
C GLY A 61 21.29 17.72 -6.28
N ASN A 62 21.97 18.25 -5.26
CA ASN A 62 23.38 18.60 -5.34
C ASN A 62 24.26 17.35 -5.15
N PRO A 63 25.41 17.26 -5.82
CA PRO A 63 26.37 16.19 -5.60
C PRO A 63 26.92 16.17 -4.17
N ILE A 64 26.97 14.98 -3.58
CA ILE A 64 27.57 14.70 -2.26
C ILE A 64 28.48 13.48 -2.37
N VAL A 65 29.39 13.33 -1.40
CA VAL A 65 30.22 12.11 -1.30
C VAL A 65 29.36 10.98 -0.74
N PRO A 66 29.16 9.86 -1.45
CA PRO A 66 28.34 8.76 -0.96
C PRO A 66 28.92 8.11 0.30
N ASN A 67 28.04 7.68 1.21
CA ASN A 67 28.40 6.78 2.29
C ASN A 67 28.43 5.33 1.77
N PRO A 68 29.58 4.62 1.75
CA PRO A 68 29.67 3.27 1.18
C PRO A 68 28.70 2.25 1.81
N VAL A 69 28.34 2.45 3.08
CA VAL A 69 27.40 1.59 3.80
C VAL A 69 26.02 1.54 3.15
N LEU A 70 25.65 2.58 2.39
CA LEU A 70 24.41 2.59 1.61
C LEU A 70 24.32 1.44 0.62
N MET A 71 25.45 0.99 0.08
CA MET A 71 25.50 -0.03 -0.97
C MET A 71 25.74 -1.44 -0.45
N GLU A 72 25.93 -1.59 0.86
CA GLU A 72 26.16 -2.88 1.50
C GLU A 72 25.01 -3.88 1.31
N LYS A 73 25.33 -5.19 1.38
CA LYS A 73 24.42 -6.27 1.00
C LYS A 73 23.15 -6.35 1.86
N LEU A 74 23.28 -6.13 3.18
CA LEU A 74 22.14 -6.23 4.10
C LEU A 74 21.31 -4.95 4.14
N MET A 75 21.80 -3.86 3.54
CA MET A 75 21.09 -2.59 3.52
C MET A 75 19.81 -2.69 2.69
N THR A 76 18.69 -2.21 3.23
CA THR A 76 17.43 -2.04 2.51
C THR A 76 16.97 -0.60 2.59
N ARG A 77 15.94 -0.25 1.80
CA ARG A 77 15.40 1.10 1.67
C ARG A 77 13.91 1.08 1.89
N GLY A 78 13.37 2.26 2.14
CA GLY A 78 11.94 2.41 2.14
C GLY A 78 11.50 3.85 2.27
N SER A 79 10.22 3.96 2.58
CA SER A 79 9.51 5.20 2.81
C SER A 79 8.35 4.95 3.76
N GLN A 80 7.66 6.02 4.11
CA GLN A 80 6.37 6.00 4.78
C GLN A 80 5.35 6.69 3.88
N ASP A 81 5.02 6.01 2.79
CA ASP A 81 4.18 6.59 1.75
C ASP A 81 2.69 6.40 2.10
N ALA A 82 1.99 7.52 2.31
CA ALA A 82 0.55 7.59 2.53
C ALA A 82 -0.15 8.25 1.33
N TYR A 83 -0.11 7.60 0.15
CA TYR A 83 -0.64 8.18 -1.09
C TYR A 83 -2.14 8.47 -1.07
N THR A 84 -2.91 7.80 -0.21
CA THR A 84 -4.36 8.00 -0.03
C THR A 84 -4.79 8.29 1.41
N GLY A 85 -3.87 8.19 2.38
CA GLY A 85 -4.08 8.58 3.77
C GLY A 85 -3.96 10.09 3.98
N TYR A 86 -4.18 10.55 5.21
CA TYR A 86 -4.06 11.97 5.62
C TYR A 86 -4.81 12.97 4.71
N GLY A 87 -5.91 12.56 4.09
CA GLY A 87 -6.70 13.46 3.23
C GLY A 87 -6.09 13.69 1.85
N ALA A 88 -5.13 12.85 1.43
CA ALA A 88 -4.46 12.98 0.14
C ALA A 88 -5.43 12.83 -1.05
N LYS A 89 -5.20 13.61 -2.10
CA LYS A 89 -5.95 13.48 -3.35
C LYS A 89 -5.52 12.21 -4.08
N TRP A 90 -6.46 11.49 -4.71
CA TRP A 90 -6.19 10.35 -5.58
C TRP A 90 -5.15 10.61 -6.69
N THR A 91 -4.97 11.86 -7.10
CA THR A 91 -3.91 12.26 -8.05
C THR A 91 -2.49 11.99 -7.53
N ALA A 92 -2.28 11.96 -6.21
CA ALA A 92 -1.00 11.60 -5.61
C ALA A 92 -0.67 10.13 -5.90
N LEU A 93 -1.62 9.23 -5.66
CA LEU A 93 -1.48 7.80 -5.99
C LEU A 93 -1.27 7.57 -7.50
N ARG A 94 -1.96 8.31 -8.36
CA ARG A 94 -1.76 8.23 -9.82
C ARG A 94 -0.35 8.62 -10.25
N LYS A 95 0.30 9.52 -9.50
CA LYS A 95 1.66 10.03 -9.77
C LYS A 95 2.76 9.28 -9.01
N ALA A 96 2.41 8.27 -8.20
CA ALA A 96 3.38 7.45 -7.50
C ALA A 96 4.34 6.76 -8.51
N PRO A 97 5.62 6.55 -8.15
CA PRO A 97 6.22 6.83 -6.83
C PRO A 97 6.76 8.26 -6.66
N ASN A 98 7.06 8.66 -5.41
CA ASN A 98 7.83 9.87 -5.11
C ASN A 98 9.28 9.77 -5.65
N LYS A 99 10.05 10.88 -5.71
CA LYS A 99 11.40 10.89 -6.31
C LYS A 99 12.38 9.90 -5.66
N TRP A 100 12.37 9.80 -4.33
CA TRP A 100 13.26 8.90 -3.59
C TRP A 100 12.95 7.44 -3.93
N ALA A 101 11.68 7.05 -3.79
CA ALA A 101 11.20 5.73 -4.16
C ALA A 101 11.48 5.42 -5.64
N ALA A 102 11.24 6.37 -6.55
CA ALA A 102 11.55 6.22 -7.97
C ALA A 102 13.02 5.87 -8.23
N SER A 103 13.95 6.55 -7.55
CA SER A 103 15.38 6.27 -7.68
C SER A 103 15.74 4.86 -7.19
N CYS A 104 15.20 4.41 -6.06
CA CYS A 104 15.49 3.08 -5.54
C CYS A 104 14.85 1.96 -6.38
N LEU A 105 13.60 2.14 -6.79
CA LEU A 105 12.87 1.15 -7.60
C LEU A 105 13.46 1.01 -9.00
N ALA A 106 14.03 2.09 -9.56
CA ALA A 106 14.74 2.01 -10.84
C ALA A 106 16.05 1.21 -10.75
N ALA A 107 16.73 1.21 -9.60
CA ALA A 107 17.94 0.43 -9.37
C ALA A 107 17.64 -1.08 -9.21
N ASN A 108 16.54 -1.41 -8.53
CA ASN A 108 15.96 -2.77 -8.44
C ASN A 108 16.94 -3.87 -7.99
N ASP A 109 17.94 -3.55 -7.19
CA ASP A 109 18.96 -4.48 -6.67
C ASP A 109 18.89 -4.65 -5.14
N LYS A 110 18.09 -3.83 -4.45
CA LYS A 110 17.79 -3.94 -3.03
C LYS A 110 16.28 -3.92 -2.82
N ALA A 111 15.81 -4.67 -1.82
CA ALA A 111 14.41 -4.65 -1.44
C ALA A 111 13.98 -3.24 -1.01
N TYR A 112 12.76 -2.85 -1.37
CA TYR A 112 12.17 -1.56 -1.04
C TYR A 112 10.82 -1.74 -0.34
N PHE A 113 10.68 -1.21 0.87
CA PHE A 113 9.48 -1.36 1.69
C PHE A 113 8.78 -0.02 1.95
N ASN A 114 7.47 -0.04 2.06
CA ASN A 114 6.73 1.06 2.69
C ASN A 114 6.49 0.69 4.16
N PHE A 115 7.23 1.33 5.08
CA PHE A 115 7.35 0.94 6.48
C PHE A 115 6.23 1.45 7.40
N GLU A 116 5.57 2.55 7.00
CA GLU A 116 4.33 3.03 7.61
C GLU A 116 3.31 3.22 6.49
N HIS A 117 2.81 2.09 6.03
CA HIS A 117 1.90 2.05 4.90
C HIS A 117 0.52 2.58 5.28
N GLU A 118 0.02 3.46 4.41
CA GLU A 118 -1.37 3.87 4.32
C GLU A 118 -1.98 4.33 5.64
N GLU A 119 -1.67 5.58 5.96
CA GLU A 119 -2.09 6.29 7.15
C GLU A 119 -3.57 6.73 7.06
N SER A 120 -4.44 5.74 6.87
CA SER A 120 -5.88 5.89 6.81
C SER A 120 -6.56 5.29 8.03
N ALA A 121 -7.58 5.97 8.55
CA ALA A 121 -8.28 5.57 9.77
C ALA A 121 -9.72 5.14 9.49
N ALA A 122 -10.20 4.16 10.25
CA ALA A 122 -11.61 3.78 10.25
C ALA A 122 -12.13 3.49 11.65
N GLN A 123 -13.37 3.91 11.87
CA GLN A 123 -14.07 3.73 13.13
C GLN A 123 -14.27 2.24 13.45
N PRO A 124 -14.24 1.86 14.74
CA PRO A 124 -14.51 0.49 15.16
C PRO A 124 -15.99 0.13 14.95
N ASN A 125 -16.34 -1.13 15.18
CA ASN A 125 -17.75 -1.52 15.22
C ASN A 125 -18.41 -0.97 16.49
N TRP A 126 -19.10 0.17 16.37
CA TRP A 126 -19.73 0.82 17.52
C TRP A 126 -20.80 -0.03 18.21
N THR A 127 -21.42 -1.00 17.53
CA THR A 127 -22.38 -1.91 18.16
C THR A 127 -21.73 -2.75 19.27
N LEU A 128 -20.43 -3.05 19.15
CA LEU A 128 -19.70 -3.78 20.18
C LEU A 128 -19.28 -2.88 21.36
N ALA A 129 -19.14 -1.58 21.10
CA ALA A 129 -18.64 -0.59 22.06
C ALA A 129 -19.72 0.10 22.88
N GLU A 130 -21.01 -0.25 22.74
CA GLU A 130 -22.12 0.47 23.38
C GLU A 130 -22.00 0.59 24.90
N LYS A 131 -21.32 -0.36 25.55
CA LYS A 131 -21.12 -0.40 27.01
C LYS A 131 -19.77 0.14 27.45
N GLU A 132 -18.92 0.51 26.51
CA GLU A 132 -17.56 0.94 26.78
C GLU A 132 -17.50 2.44 27.10
N PRO A 133 -16.59 2.88 27.99
CA PRO A 133 -16.45 4.29 28.35
C PRO A 133 -15.99 5.18 27.18
N TRP A 134 -15.51 4.57 26.10
CA TRP A 134 -15.04 5.21 24.89
C TRP A 134 -16.04 5.14 23.72
N PHE A 135 -17.29 4.72 24.00
CA PHE A 135 -18.35 4.64 22.99
C PHE A 135 -18.51 5.97 22.22
N LYS A 136 -18.36 5.90 20.90
CA LYS A 136 -18.45 7.04 19.97
C LYS A 136 -17.47 8.17 20.24
N ILE A 137 -16.38 7.93 20.98
CA ILE A 137 -15.27 8.87 21.05
C ILE A 137 -14.60 8.90 19.67
N GLN A 138 -14.50 10.10 19.10
CA GLN A 138 -13.88 10.30 17.80
C GLN A 138 -12.36 10.13 17.86
N SER A 139 -11.78 9.71 16.75
CA SER A 139 -10.33 9.67 16.59
C SER A 139 -9.73 11.07 16.77
N TYR A 140 -8.54 11.18 17.37
CA TYR A 140 -7.80 12.46 17.33
C TYR A 140 -7.33 12.80 15.91
N GLU A 141 -7.42 11.83 14.99
CA GLU A 141 -7.11 11.93 13.56
C GLU A 141 -8.39 12.05 12.70
N TRP A 142 -9.56 12.29 13.31
CA TRP A 142 -10.86 12.27 12.60
C TRP A 142 -10.92 13.25 11.42
N GLU A 143 -10.23 14.39 11.52
CA GLU A 143 -10.20 15.39 10.45
C GLU A 143 -9.35 15.01 9.25
N TYR A 144 -8.43 14.05 9.39
CA TYR A 144 -7.48 13.70 8.35
C TYR A 144 -8.18 13.20 7.09
N GLU A 145 -9.23 12.40 7.22
CA GLU A 145 -9.93 11.84 6.05
C GLU A 145 -10.92 12.79 5.37
N LYS A 146 -11.14 13.99 5.93
CA LYS A 146 -12.00 15.00 5.30
C LYS A 146 -11.50 15.37 3.90
N GLY A 147 -10.19 15.38 3.68
CA GLY A 147 -9.59 15.67 2.38
C GLY A 147 -9.86 14.59 1.33
N SER A 148 -9.88 13.32 1.74
CA SER A 148 -10.05 12.16 0.85
C SER A 148 -11.53 11.85 0.58
N ILE A 149 -12.37 11.94 1.61
CA ILE A 149 -13.81 11.62 1.55
C ILE A 149 -14.64 12.85 1.13
N GLY A 150 -14.13 14.06 1.39
CA GLY A 150 -14.81 15.34 1.12
C GLY A 150 -15.70 15.83 2.27
N ARG A 151 -15.90 15.01 3.32
CA ARG A 151 -16.64 15.36 4.53
C ARG A 151 -16.19 14.49 5.71
N LEU A 152 -16.57 14.90 6.91
CA LEU A 152 -16.45 14.05 8.09
C LEU A 152 -17.57 13.00 8.09
N LEU A 153 -17.22 11.80 8.55
CA LEU A 153 -18.17 10.72 8.80
C LEU A 153 -18.52 10.69 10.28
N ASP A 154 -19.81 10.61 10.62
CA ASP A 154 -20.22 10.49 12.02
C ASP A 154 -20.16 9.03 12.52
N ALA A 155 -20.51 8.82 13.79
CA ALA A 155 -20.48 7.49 14.41
C ALA A 155 -21.50 6.50 13.81
N SER A 156 -22.60 6.96 13.22
CA SER A 156 -23.55 6.09 12.52
C SER A 156 -22.98 5.53 11.21
N GLU A 157 -21.97 6.21 10.66
CA GLU A 157 -21.35 5.92 9.36
C GLU A 157 -20.07 5.08 9.46
N TRP A 158 -19.85 4.40 10.60
CA TRP A 158 -18.63 3.62 10.82
C TRP A 158 -18.35 2.57 9.74
N ARG A 159 -19.41 1.96 9.16
CA ARG A 159 -19.27 1.02 8.03
C ARG A 159 -18.70 1.69 6.78
N ILE A 160 -19.12 2.92 6.50
CA ILE A 160 -18.58 3.71 5.38
C ILE A 160 -17.11 4.01 5.64
N SER A 161 -16.73 4.34 6.89
CA SER A 161 -15.32 4.59 7.24
C SER A 161 -14.44 3.36 7.02
N GLN A 162 -14.91 2.15 7.38
CA GLN A 162 -14.19 0.91 7.12
C GLN A 162 -14.12 0.58 5.63
N ALA A 163 -15.20 0.81 4.88
CA ALA A 163 -15.21 0.61 3.43
C ALA A 163 -14.20 1.53 2.74
N PHE A 164 -14.13 2.80 3.16
CA PHE A 164 -13.14 3.75 2.67
C PHE A 164 -11.70 3.31 2.99
N GLN A 165 -11.40 2.95 4.24
CA GLN A 165 -10.05 2.48 4.63
C GLN A 165 -9.62 1.25 3.81
N ALA A 166 -10.53 0.29 3.62
CA ALA A 166 -10.24 -0.91 2.82
C ALA A 166 -9.98 -0.57 1.35
N PHE A 167 -10.75 0.35 0.80
CA PHE A 167 -10.62 0.78 -0.57
C PHE A 167 -9.33 1.56 -0.82
N ALA A 168 -9.00 2.51 0.05
CA ALA A 168 -7.75 3.25 0.03
C ALA A 168 -6.54 2.31 0.12
N ALA A 169 -6.56 1.38 1.09
CA ALA A 169 -5.52 0.37 1.25
C ALA A 169 -5.34 -0.50 -0.01
N TRP A 170 -6.43 -1.03 -0.58
CA TRP A 170 -6.36 -1.84 -1.81
C TRP A 170 -5.71 -1.07 -2.97
N GLU A 171 -6.21 0.14 -3.26
CA GLU A 171 -5.70 0.94 -4.38
C GLU A 171 -4.23 1.33 -4.18
N SER A 172 -3.87 1.72 -2.96
CA SER A 172 -2.51 2.11 -2.57
C SER A 172 -1.52 0.95 -2.67
N MET A 173 -1.82 -0.19 -2.06
CA MET A 173 -0.98 -1.39 -2.11
C MET A 173 -0.86 -1.96 -3.53
N LYS A 174 -1.99 -2.09 -4.24
CA LYS A 174 -2.02 -2.55 -5.64
C LYS A 174 -1.05 -1.71 -6.48
N LYS A 175 -1.18 -0.38 -6.45
CA LYS A 175 -0.31 0.50 -7.23
C LYS A 175 1.16 0.35 -6.85
N GLN A 176 1.46 0.31 -5.56
CA GLN A 176 2.83 0.18 -5.04
C GLN A 176 3.48 -1.17 -5.41
N ILE A 177 2.73 -2.28 -5.35
CA ILE A 177 3.20 -3.59 -5.83
C ILE A 177 3.52 -3.55 -7.32
N LEU A 178 2.64 -2.96 -8.13
CA LEU A 178 2.80 -2.89 -9.58
C LEU A 178 4.01 -2.05 -10.02
N ILE A 179 4.42 -1.06 -9.22
CA ILE A 179 5.58 -0.21 -9.52
C ILE A 179 6.89 -0.70 -8.86
N GLY A 180 6.85 -1.77 -8.06
CA GLY A 180 8.06 -2.45 -7.58
C GLY A 180 8.26 -2.55 -6.07
N TYR A 181 7.36 -2.04 -5.22
CA TYR A 181 7.52 -2.14 -3.75
C TYR A 181 7.47 -3.60 -3.30
N ASP A 182 8.48 -4.07 -2.56
CA ASP A 182 8.63 -5.47 -2.13
C ASP A 182 7.79 -5.84 -0.93
N GLY A 183 7.33 -4.85 -0.16
CA GLY A 183 6.46 -5.12 0.98
C GLY A 183 5.97 -3.87 1.69
N PHE A 184 5.09 -4.12 2.65
CA PHE A 184 4.40 -3.11 3.44
C PHE A 184 4.49 -3.48 4.91
N SER A 185 4.66 -2.47 5.75
CA SER A 185 4.42 -2.57 7.19
C SER A 185 3.31 -1.58 7.52
N TRP A 186 2.22 -2.09 8.08
CA TRP A 186 1.11 -1.25 8.55
C TRP A 186 1.44 -0.76 9.96
N CYS A 187 1.33 0.55 10.22
CA CYS A 187 1.79 1.19 11.47
C CYS A 187 1.26 0.49 12.74
N SER A 188 0.05 -0.10 12.70
CA SER A 188 -0.45 -0.93 13.79
C SER A 188 -1.42 -2.01 13.31
N LEU A 189 -1.16 -3.28 13.64
CA LEU A 189 -2.10 -4.36 13.32
C LEU A 189 -3.32 -4.33 14.25
N GLU A 190 -3.08 -4.21 15.55
CA GLU A 190 -4.10 -4.24 16.61
C GLU A 190 -4.23 -2.89 17.32
N SER A 191 -5.43 -2.63 17.85
CA SER A 191 -5.71 -1.41 18.59
C SER A 191 -5.02 -1.41 19.96
N GLY A 192 -4.40 -0.29 20.32
CA GLY A 192 -3.61 -0.13 21.55
C GLY A 192 -4.12 0.94 22.52
N SER A 193 -3.28 1.29 23.50
CA SER A 193 -3.56 2.06 24.73
C SER A 193 -3.98 3.53 24.60
N ASN A 194 -4.21 4.05 23.39
CA ASN A 194 -4.56 5.47 23.15
C ASN A 194 -6.05 5.79 23.40
N MET A 195 -6.66 5.24 24.44
CA MET A 195 -8.09 5.37 24.76
C MET A 195 -9.01 5.12 23.55
N PHE A 196 -8.60 4.26 22.62
CA PHE A 196 -9.35 3.91 21.40
C PHE A 196 -9.61 5.08 20.43
N THR A 197 -8.91 6.20 20.64
CA THR A 197 -8.87 7.36 19.74
C THR A 197 -7.89 7.15 18.57
N TYR A 198 -7.06 6.10 18.61
CA TYR A 198 -6.20 5.72 17.50
C TYR A 198 -6.88 4.67 16.63
N GLN A 199 -7.42 5.08 15.48
CA GLN A 199 -8.36 4.27 14.68
C GLN A 199 -7.78 3.72 13.37
N LYS A 200 -6.47 3.89 13.14
CA LYS A 200 -5.72 3.27 12.02
C LYS A 200 -5.57 1.74 12.05
N PRO A 201 -5.57 1.05 13.22
CA PRO A 201 -5.35 -0.38 13.26
C PRO A 201 -6.32 -1.19 12.40
N LEU A 202 -5.82 -2.27 11.79
CA LEU A 202 -6.59 -3.17 10.94
C LEU A 202 -7.53 -4.08 11.74
N ILE A 203 -7.20 -4.34 13.00
CA ILE A 203 -8.00 -5.06 13.97
C ILE A 203 -8.49 -4.07 15.02
N ASP A 204 -9.80 -4.05 15.24
CA ASP A 204 -10.43 -3.14 16.18
C ASP A 204 -10.15 -3.52 17.65
N PRO A 205 -10.55 -2.69 18.62
CA PRO A 205 -10.33 -2.92 20.04
C PRO A 205 -10.86 -4.24 20.61
N PHE A 206 -11.79 -4.89 19.91
CA PHE A 206 -12.40 -6.15 20.33
C PHE A 206 -11.77 -7.37 19.64
N GLY A 207 -10.66 -7.18 18.92
CA GLY A 207 -10.03 -8.24 18.15
C GLY A 207 -10.76 -8.56 16.85
N ILE A 208 -11.66 -7.68 16.38
CA ILE A 208 -12.42 -7.91 15.15
C ILE A 208 -11.69 -7.28 13.96
N PRO A 209 -11.37 -8.07 12.91
CA PRO A 209 -10.79 -7.53 11.69
C PRO A 209 -11.72 -6.52 11.00
N LYS A 210 -11.20 -5.33 10.71
CA LYS A 210 -11.88 -4.34 9.85
C LYS A 210 -11.76 -4.75 8.39
N LEU A 211 -12.55 -4.11 7.51
CA LEU A 211 -12.49 -4.37 6.07
C LEU A 211 -11.08 -4.22 5.47
N ALA A 212 -10.27 -3.28 5.97
CA ALA A 212 -8.90 -3.07 5.49
C ALA A 212 -7.95 -4.24 5.81
N TYR A 213 -8.23 -5.04 6.84
CA TYR A 213 -7.50 -6.29 7.11
C TYR A 213 -7.62 -7.24 5.92
N TYR A 214 -8.84 -7.39 5.39
CA TYR A 214 -9.09 -8.26 4.24
C TYR A 214 -8.54 -7.68 2.93
N ALA A 215 -8.47 -6.36 2.79
CA ALA A 215 -7.75 -5.72 1.67
C ALA A 215 -6.25 -6.05 1.70
N ASN A 216 -5.62 -5.96 2.88
CA ASN A 216 -4.23 -6.39 3.09
C ASN A 216 -4.06 -7.88 2.75
N GLN A 217 -4.95 -8.74 3.24
CA GLN A 217 -4.91 -10.17 2.90
C GLN A 217 -5.06 -10.43 1.39
N SER A 218 -5.84 -9.61 0.69
CA SER A 218 -6.13 -9.77 -0.75
C SER A 218 -4.90 -9.49 -1.62
N VAL A 219 -4.12 -8.45 -1.33
CA VAL A 219 -2.95 -8.09 -2.14
C VAL A 219 -1.81 -9.11 -2.03
N PHE A 220 -1.78 -9.89 -0.96
CA PHE A 220 -0.83 -10.98 -0.74
C PHE A 220 -1.33 -12.35 -1.21
N GLN A 221 -2.52 -12.42 -1.83
CA GLN A 221 -2.93 -13.65 -2.51
C GLN A 221 -1.94 -14.00 -3.63
N PRO A 222 -1.72 -15.30 -3.92
CA PRO A 222 -0.78 -15.72 -4.96
C PRO A 222 -1.06 -15.12 -6.34
N ILE A 223 -2.32 -14.77 -6.61
CA ILE A 223 -2.76 -14.19 -7.86
C ILE A 223 -3.94 -13.24 -7.59
N TRP A 224 -3.92 -12.09 -8.26
CA TRP A 224 -5.04 -11.16 -8.28
C TRP A 224 -5.05 -10.36 -9.58
N ALA A 225 -6.18 -9.71 -9.86
CA ALA A 225 -6.32 -8.81 -10.99
C ALA A 225 -6.96 -7.49 -10.56
N GLY A 226 -6.68 -6.44 -11.31
CA GLY A 226 -7.21 -5.09 -11.10
C GLY A 226 -6.90 -4.19 -12.29
N SER A 227 -7.01 -2.88 -12.11
CA SER A 227 -6.49 -1.90 -13.08
C SER A 227 -5.06 -1.47 -12.72
N SER A 228 -4.23 -1.19 -13.73
CA SER A 228 -2.89 -0.54 -13.54
C SER A 228 -2.98 0.90 -13.02
N ASN A 229 -4.20 1.43 -13.00
CA ASN A 229 -4.55 2.75 -12.53
C ASN A 229 -5.51 2.68 -11.35
N VAL A 230 -5.74 3.83 -10.73
CA VAL A 230 -6.69 3.97 -9.64
C VAL A 230 -8.11 3.70 -10.15
N ASP A 231 -8.81 2.75 -9.50
CA ASP A 231 -10.19 2.39 -9.83
C ASP A 231 -11.22 3.41 -9.26
N VAL A 232 -10.91 4.71 -9.35
CA VAL A 232 -11.70 5.84 -8.81
C VAL A 232 -11.90 6.88 -9.89
N VAL A 233 -13.14 7.26 -10.16
CA VAL A 233 -13.56 8.11 -11.29
C VAL A 233 -13.32 7.44 -12.64
N TYR A 234 -14.39 6.83 -13.14
CA TYR A 234 -14.56 6.41 -14.51
C TYR A 234 -15.77 7.15 -15.09
N GLY A 235 -15.53 8.27 -15.78
CA GLY A 235 -16.52 8.85 -16.69
C GLY A 235 -16.77 7.91 -17.88
N PRO A 236 -17.79 8.16 -18.71
CA PRO A 236 -18.16 7.28 -19.83
C PRO A 236 -17.05 7.13 -20.91
N ALA A 237 -16.03 7.99 -20.88
CA ALA A 237 -14.88 7.93 -21.78
C ALA A 237 -13.65 7.23 -21.15
N ASP A 238 -13.70 6.86 -19.87
CA ASP A 238 -12.53 6.36 -19.18
C ASP A 238 -12.24 4.91 -19.54
N HIS A 239 -10.96 4.61 -19.57
CA HIS A 239 -10.40 3.38 -20.10
C HIS A 239 -9.88 2.52 -18.96
N ILE A 240 -10.23 1.25 -18.98
CA ILE A 240 -9.74 0.26 -18.03
C ILE A 240 -8.48 -0.34 -18.64
N SER A 241 -7.40 -0.38 -17.86
CA SER A 241 -6.14 -1.00 -18.23
C SER A 241 -5.89 -2.20 -17.31
N PRO A 242 -6.46 -3.38 -17.63
CA PRO A 242 -6.41 -4.51 -16.72
C PRO A 242 -5.00 -5.04 -16.55
N VAL A 243 -4.70 -5.44 -15.34
CA VAL A 243 -3.45 -6.11 -14.97
C VAL A 243 -3.75 -7.37 -14.19
N LEU A 244 -2.83 -8.32 -14.33
CA LEU A 244 -2.84 -9.55 -13.57
C LEU A 244 -1.47 -9.70 -12.91
N PHE A 245 -1.49 -9.83 -11.59
CA PHE A 245 -0.29 -10.05 -10.79
C PHE A 245 -0.25 -11.50 -10.33
N ASN A 246 0.91 -12.12 -10.42
CA ASN A 246 1.18 -13.45 -9.86
C ASN A 246 2.42 -13.36 -8.98
N LEU A 247 2.37 -14.04 -7.84
CA LEU A 247 3.50 -14.33 -6.98
C LEU A 247 3.79 -15.84 -6.91
N GLY A 248 2.85 -16.66 -7.38
CA GLY A 248 2.91 -18.12 -7.32
C GLY A 248 3.66 -18.76 -8.49
N GLN A 249 3.37 -20.02 -8.74
CA GLN A 249 3.92 -20.77 -9.87
C GLN A 249 3.36 -20.29 -11.22
N PRO A 250 4.04 -20.57 -12.34
CA PRO A 250 3.51 -20.31 -13.67
C PRO A 250 2.16 -21.00 -13.88
N LYS A 251 1.22 -20.33 -14.55
CA LYS A 251 -0.14 -20.84 -14.77
C LYS A 251 -0.84 -20.17 -15.95
N THR A 252 -1.90 -20.82 -16.43
CA THR A 252 -2.82 -20.26 -17.41
C THR A 252 -4.13 -19.88 -16.73
N VAL A 253 -4.63 -18.67 -16.99
CA VAL A 253 -5.86 -18.16 -16.36
C VAL A 253 -6.79 -17.47 -17.34
N ASP A 254 -8.07 -17.45 -17.01
CA ASP A 254 -9.06 -16.56 -17.60
C ASP A 254 -9.34 -15.41 -16.64
N LEU A 255 -9.48 -14.20 -17.19
CA LEU A 255 -9.92 -13.02 -16.45
C LEU A 255 -11.28 -12.56 -16.96
N THR A 256 -12.26 -12.52 -16.06
CA THR A 256 -13.55 -11.86 -16.30
C THR A 256 -13.58 -10.55 -15.52
N ILE A 257 -13.97 -9.47 -16.20
CA ILE A 257 -14.15 -8.15 -15.60
C ILE A 257 -15.60 -7.76 -15.81
N GLU A 258 -16.36 -7.62 -14.72
CA GLU A 258 -17.78 -7.29 -14.74
C GLU A 258 -18.00 -5.87 -14.21
N LEU A 259 -18.87 -5.12 -14.88
CA LEU A 259 -19.44 -3.88 -14.36
C LEU A 259 -20.76 -4.21 -13.68
N LYS A 260 -20.90 -3.93 -12.38
CA LYS A 260 -22.12 -4.18 -11.59
C LYS A 260 -22.69 -2.87 -11.06
N ASN A 261 -24.01 -2.78 -10.92
CA ASN A 261 -24.63 -1.67 -10.21
C ASN A 261 -24.66 -1.92 -8.69
N ASP A 262 -25.18 -0.94 -7.94
CA ASP A 262 -25.45 -0.98 -6.49
C ASP A 262 -26.31 -2.16 -6.02
N LYS A 263 -27.14 -2.73 -6.90
CA LYS A 263 -27.94 -3.94 -6.64
C LYS A 263 -27.20 -5.24 -6.97
N GLY A 264 -25.92 -5.17 -7.35
CA GLY A 264 -25.11 -6.33 -7.75
C GLY A 264 -25.47 -6.91 -9.13
N LYS A 265 -26.38 -6.27 -9.88
CA LYS A 265 -26.75 -6.70 -11.23
C LYS A 265 -25.62 -6.37 -12.19
N ARG A 266 -25.18 -7.38 -12.96
CA ARG A 266 -24.22 -7.18 -14.05
C ARG A 266 -24.83 -6.35 -15.18
N ILE A 267 -24.13 -5.29 -15.52
CA ILE A 267 -24.46 -4.36 -16.60
C ILE A 267 -23.69 -4.71 -17.87
N ASP A 268 -22.40 -4.98 -17.75
CA ASP A 268 -21.54 -5.37 -18.88
C ASP A 268 -20.40 -6.28 -18.40
N ARG A 269 -19.69 -6.93 -19.34
CA ARG A 269 -18.52 -7.77 -19.05
C ARG A 269 -17.50 -7.81 -20.19
N LYS A 270 -16.23 -7.94 -19.81
CA LYS A 270 -15.11 -8.29 -20.69
C LYS A 270 -14.47 -9.59 -20.21
N ILE A 271 -14.08 -10.45 -21.15
CA ILE A 271 -13.41 -11.71 -20.86
C ILE A 271 -12.10 -11.76 -21.65
N PHE A 272 -11.02 -12.09 -20.95
CA PHE A 272 -9.73 -12.45 -21.51
C PHE A 272 -9.49 -13.93 -21.20
N LYS A 273 -9.12 -14.71 -22.20
CA LYS A 273 -8.97 -16.17 -22.08
C LYS A 273 -7.52 -16.59 -22.27
N ASN A 274 -7.16 -17.73 -21.67
CA ASN A 274 -5.88 -18.41 -21.88
C ASN A 274 -4.66 -17.50 -21.63
N ILE A 275 -4.74 -16.60 -20.65
CA ILE A 275 -3.64 -15.70 -20.29
C ILE A 275 -2.54 -16.55 -19.67
N GLN A 276 -1.36 -16.55 -20.29
CA GLN A 276 -0.17 -17.17 -19.73
C GLN A 276 0.48 -16.21 -18.74
N VAL A 277 0.69 -16.69 -17.52
CA VAL A 277 1.29 -15.89 -16.44
C VAL A 277 2.51 -16.63 -15.94
N ALA A 278 3.68 -15.99 -16.03
CA ALA A 278 4.92 -16.55 -15.50
C ALA A 278 4.86 -16.64 -13.97
N GLY A 279 5.69 -17.51 -13.42
CA GLY A 279 5.83 -17.67 -11.98
C GLY A 279 6.69 -16.58 -11.34
N GLY A 280 6.67 -16.52 -10.01
CA GLY A 280 7.28 -15.44 -9.26
C GLY A 280 6.55 -14.12 -9.46
N ARG A 281 7.09 -13.04 -8.88
CA ARG A 281 6.51 -11.68 -8.87
C ARG A 281 6.38 -11.09 -10.29
N THR A 282 5.35 -11.49 -11.01
CA THR A 282 5.12 -11.15 -12.43
C THR A 282 3.87 -10.29 -12.58
N VAL A 283 3.95 -9.29 -13.46
CA VAL A 283 2.81 -8.46 -13.88
C VAL A 283 2.55 -8.69 -15.37
N VAL A 284 1.31 -9.03 -15.72
CA VAL A 284 0.83 -9.11 -17.10
C VAL A 284 -0.14 -7.97 -17.35
N ASN A 285 0.24 -7.04 -18.24
CA ASN A 285 -0.67 -6.00 -18.73
C ASN A 285 -1.52 -6.57 -19.87
N LEU A 286 -2.82 -6.34 -19.82
CA LEU A 286 -3.76 -6.76 -20.87
C LEU A 286 -4.21 -5.55 -21.69
N ASP A 287 -4.72 -5.82 -22.89
CA ASP A 287 -5.31 -4.80 -23.74
C ASP A 287 -6.42 -4.08 -22.99
N GLY A 288 -6.25 -2.77 -22.81
CA GLY A 288 -7.27 -1.99 -22.15
C GLY A 288 -8.50 -1.78 -23.03
N PHE A 289 -9.63 -1.52 -22.38
CA PHE A 289 -10.92 -1.42 -23.04
C PHE A 289 -11.83 -0.41 -22.34
N ARG A 290 -12.96 -0.12 -22.97
CA ARG A 290 -14.05 0.63 -22.35
C ARG A 290 -15.28 -0.26 -22.29
N PHE A 291 -16.05 -0.16 -21.22
CA PHE A 291 -17.40 -0.71 -21.23
C PHE A 291 -18.27 0.09 -22.19
N LYS A 292 -19.39 -0.51 -22.62
CA LYS A 292 -20.39 0.23 -23.38
C LYS A 292 -20.87 1.42 -22.57
N THR A 293 -21.35 2.47 -23.24
CA THR A 293 -21.97 3.61 -22.58
C THR A 293 -23.11 3.11 -21.68
N VAL A 294 -22.97 3.35 -20.39
CA VAL A 294 -23.97 3.05 -19.36
C VAL A 294 -24.62 4.36 -18.89
N PRO A 295 -25.86 4.32 -18.39
CA PRO A 295 -26.48 5.49 -17.77
C PRO A 295 -25.65 6.04 -16.61
N ASP A 296 -25.91 7.29 -16.22
CA ASP A 296 -25.28 7.88 -15.05
C ASP A 296 -25.68 7.10 -13.78
N GLY A 297 -24.69 6.80 -12.94
CA GLY A 297 -24.90 6.06 -11.70
C GLY A 297 -23.61 5.56 -11.06
N TYR A 298 -23.76 4.85 -9.93
CA TYR A 298 -22.66 4.20 -9.25
C TYR A 298 -22.50 2.76 -9.72
N TYR A 299 -21.27 2.40 -10.08
CA TYR A 299 -20.93 1.09 -10.57
C TYR A 299 -19.68 0.56 -9.89
N PHE A 300 -19.57 -0.76 -9.86
CA PHE A 300 -18.51 -1.50 -9.21
C PHE A 300 -17.85 -2.41 -10.23
N LEU A 301 -16.52 -2.36 -10.27
CA LEU A 301 -15.72 -3.27 -11.07
C LEU A 301 -15.44 -4.52 -10.26
N VAL A 302 -15.77 -5.68 -10.84
CA VAL A 302 -15.46 -6.98 -10.24
C VAL A 302 -14.54 -7.75 -11.17
N TYR A 303 -13.34 -8.02 -10.68
CA TYR A 303 -12.33 -8.83 -11.34
C TYR A 303 -12.44 -10.27 -10.82
N THR A 304 -12.53 -11.24 -11.72
CA THR A 304 -12.57 -12.67 -11.37
C THR A 304 -11.53 -13.42 -12.19
N VAL A 305 -10.53 -13.94 -11.50
CA VAL A 305 -9.48 -14.79 -12.08
C VAL A 305 -9.87 -16.25 -11.89
N LYS A 306 -9.84 -17.03 -12.97
CA LYS A 306 -10.08 -18.48 -12.95
C LYS A 306 -8.88 -19.21 -13.54
N GLU A 307 -8.25 -20.06 -12.73
CA GLU A 307 -7.18 -20.93 -13.20
C GLU A 307 -7.73 -22.01 -14.14
N GLN A 308 -7.05 -22.20 -15.27
CA GLN A 308 -7.33 -23.30 -16.18
C GLN A 308 -6.54 -24.52 -15.72
N ASN A 309 -7.21 -25.68 -15.66
CA ASN A 309 -6.62 -26.95 -15.23
C ASN A 309 -5.85 -26.82 -13.89
N PRO A 310 -6.52 -26.40 -12.80
CA PRO A 310 -5.84 -26.25 -11.51
C PRO A 310 -5.19 -27.58 -11.12
N PRO A 311 -3.97 -27.57 -10.55
CA PRO A 311 -3.35 -28.78 -10.04
C PRO A 311 -4.31 -29.46 -9.07
N TYR A 312 -4.43 -30.78 -9.18
CA TYR A 312 -5.35 -31.60 -8.37
C TYR A 312 -5.13 -31.26 -6.88
N ARG A 313 -6.05 -30.52 -6.27
CA ARG A 313 -6.02 -30.32 -4.82
C ARG A 313 -6.61 -31.56 -4.18
N HIS A 314 -5.79 -32.28 -3.41
CA HIS A 314 -6.34 -33.20 -2.42
C HIS A 314 -7.30 -32.39 -1.54
N LYS A 315 -8.52 -32.89 -1.38
CA LYS A 315 -9.42 -32.41 -0.33
C LYS A 315 -8.75 -32.79 1.00
N GLU A 316 -8.30 -31.79 1.76
CA GLU A 316 -8.18 -31.89 3.21
C GLU A 316 -9.57 -31.82 3.84
#